data_AF-A0A482W784-F1
#
_entry.id   AF-A0A482W784-F1
#
_cell.length_a   1.000
_cell.length_b   1.000
_cell.length_c   1.000
_cell.angle_alpha   90.00
_cell.angle_beta   90.00
_cell.angle_gamma   90.00
#
_symmetry.space_group_name_H-M   'P 1'
#
loop_
_entity.id
_entity.type
_entity.pdbx_description
1 polymer ?
#
loop_
_entity_poly.entity_id
_entity_poly.type
_entity_poly.pdbx_seq_one_letter_code
_entity_poly.pdbx_strand_id
1 'polypeptide(L)'
;METTQKSVDDALRNLWMVPQEIISLGNEIAVTNKHLIQNEIDKILDCFDDIKYSAVETQTDILPCLQINEANLYDILNGILLDMTECVNHYINEAVANVRNSVTAVNTIADEVLIIQKQLISCGKDDEECLNYVIGWIYEATFDIPHRIADEVRHSVSALEEFKIVTAECGTGKIEEVFLHGGTIIGEIMRCVDRIFER
;
A
#
# COMPACT_ATOMS: atom_id res chain seq x y z
N MET A 1 -19.74 -1.80 32.53
CA MET A 1 -20.12 -0.66 31.68
C MET A 1 -18.99 0.36 31.55
N GLU A 2 -18.43 0.86 32.66
CA GLU A 2 -17.20 1.67 32.64
C GLU A 2 -16.03 0.94 31.98
N THR A 3 -15.92 -0.38 32.20
CA THR A 3 -14.99 -1.27 31.50
C THR A 3 -15.24 -1.36 29.99
N THR A 4 -16.49 -1.49 29.55
CA THR A 4 -16.87 -1.54 28.13
C THR A 4 -16.56 -0.23 27.41
N GLN A 5 -16.88 0.92 28.05
CA GLN A 5 -16.56 2.24 27.50
C GLN A 5 -15.05 2.42 27.33
N LYS A 6 -14.27 2.02 28.34
CA LYS A 6 -12.81 2.07 28.24
C LYS A 6 -12.28 1.20 27.09
N SER A 7 -12.83 0.01 26.89
CA SER A 7 -12.45 -0.85 25.75
C SER A 7 -12.75 -0.22 24.39
N VAL A 8 -13.88 0.47 24.26
CA VAL A 8 -14.22 1.26 23.05
C VAL A 8 -13.20 2.38 22.85
N ASP A 9 -12.93 3.18 23.88
CA ASP A 9 -12.02 4.32 23.79
C ASP A 9 -10.59 3.89 23.45
N ASP A 10 -10.12 2.80 24.06
CA ASP A 10 -8.80 2.21 23.80
C ASP A 10 -8.72 1.66 22.36
N ALA A 11 -9.78 0.99 21.88
CA ALA A 11 -9.83 0.48 20.51
C ALA A 11 -9.84 1.60 19.47
N LEU A 12 -10.65 2.65 19.67
CA LEU A 12 -10.68 3.83 18.81
C LEU A 12 -9.30 4.48 18.76
N ARG A 13 -8.65 4.69 19.92
CA ARG A 13 -7.30 5.27 19.96
C ARG A 13 -6.32 4.45 19.14
N ASN A 14 -6.32 3.13 19.29
CA ASN A 14 -5.41 2.26 18.54
C ASN A 14 -5.71 2.31 17.04
N LEU A 15 -6.97 2.17 16.65
CA LEU A 15 -7.39 2.21 15.24
C LEU A 15 -7.12 3.55 14.56
N TRP A 16 -7.15 4.67 15.30
CA TRP A 16 -6.82 6.00 14.75
C TRP A 16 -5.34 6.17 14.38
N MET A 17 -4.43 5.38 14.98
CA MET A 17 -3.00 5.46 14.67
C MET A 17 -2.61 4.61 13.45
N VAL A 18 -3.31 3.49 13.20
CA VAL A 18 -2.97 2.53 12.14
C VAL A 18 -2.92 3.17 10.74
N PRO A 19 -3.81 4.10 10.32
CA PRO A 19 -3.71 4.73 9.00
C PRO A 19 -2.43 5.53 8.80
N GLN A 20 -1.94 6.19 9.86
CA GLN A 20 -0.68 6.94 9.79
C GLN A 20 0.51 5.99 9.65
N GLU A 21 0.46 4.84 10.34
CA GLU A 21 1.46 3.79 10.21
C GLU A 21 1.47 3.18 8.81
N ILE A 22 0.30 2.88 8.22
CA ILE A 22 0.17 2.42 6.83
C ILE A 22 0.77 3.43 5.86
N ILE A 23 0.45 4.71 6.00
CA ILE A 23 0.98 5.77 5.13
C ILE A 23 2.50 5.87 5.27
N SER A 24 3.01 5.87 6.50
CA SER A 24 4.45 5.94 6.77
C SER A 24 5.20 4.77 6.16
N LEU A 25 4.73 3.55 6.40
CA LEU A 25 5.31 2.33 5.90
C LEU A 25 5.24 2.25 4.37
N GLY A 26 4.09 2.60 3.79
CA GLY A 26 3.91 2.64 2.34
C GLY A 26 4.89 3.60 1.66
N ASN A 27 5.12 4.78 2.24
CA ASN A 27 6.12 5.73 1.74
C ASN A 27 7.55 5.18 1.84
N GLU A 28 7.91 4.49 2.92
CA GLU A 28 9.22 3.84 3.08
C GLU A 28 9.44 2.75 2.03
N ILE A 29 8.43 1.92 1.79
CA ILE A 29 8.45 0.89 0.76
C ILE A 29 8.57 1.51 -0.63
N ALA A 30 7.80 2.55 -0.95
CA ALA A 30 7.89 3.27 -2.22
C ALA A 30 9.29 3.83 -2.48
N VAL A 31 9.91 4.45 -1.46
CA VAL A 31 11.28 4.99 -1.56
C VAL A 31 12.29 3.87 -1.80
N THR A 32 12.19 2.77 -1.05
CA THR A 32 13.09 1.62 -1.18
C THR A 32 12.98 0.99 -2.57
N ASN A 33 11.75 0.71 -3.01
CA ASN A 33 11.48 0.14 -4.34
C ASN A 33 11.95 1.06 -5.46
N LYS A 34 11.70 2.37 -5.34
CA LYS A 34 12.18 3.36 -6.29
C LYS A 34 13.70 3.31 -6.42
N HIS A 35 14.42 3.25 -5.30
CA HIS A 35 15.88 3.19 -5.34
C HIS A 35 16.39 1.92 -6.01
N LEU A 36 15.79 0.76 -5.70
CA LEU A 36 16.17 -0.51 -6.32
C LEU A 36 15.92 -0.51 -7.84
N ILE A 37 14.74 -0.05 -8.28
CA ILE A 37 14.40 0.06 -9.70
C ILE A 37 15.33 1.05 -10.40
N GLN A 38 15.60 2.21 -9.79
CA GLN A 38 16.51 3.20 -10.34
C GLN A 38 17.91 2.63 -10.56
N ASN A 39 18.43 1.83 -9.61
CA ASN A 39 19.74 1.19 -9.77
C ASN A 39 19.79 0.24 -10.98
N GLU A 40 18.68 -0.43 -11.31
CA GLU A 40 18.62 -1.29 -12.50
C GLU A 40 18.43 -0.48 -13.79
N ILE A 41 17.66 0.62 -13.73
CA ILE A 41 17.55 1.60 -14.83
C ILE A 41 18.93 2.15 -15.17
N ASP A 42 19.70 2.56 -14.16
CA ASP A 42 21.03 3.14 -14.34
C ASP A 42 21.97 2.15 -15.07
N LYS A 43 21.93 0.85 -14.74
CA LYS A 43 22.71 -0.17 -15.47
C LYS A 43 22.31 -0.29 -16.94
N ILE A 44 21.02 -0.21 -17.25
CA ILE A 44 20.54 -0.23 -18.64
C ILE A 44 21.00 1.01 -19.40
N LEU A 45 20.96 2.18 -18.75
CA LEU A 45 21.43 3.43 -19.33
C LEU A 45 22.96 3.47 -19.49
N ASP A 46 23.72 2.90 -18.55
CA ASP A 46 25.18 2.76 -18.68
C ASP A 46 25.52 1.89 -19.91
N CYS A 47 24.81 0.77 -20.11
CA CYS A 47 24.98 -0.05 -21.31
C CYS A 47 24.64 0.72 -22.59
N PHE A 48 23.62 1.58 -22.55
CA PHE A 48 23.25 2.42 -23.69
C PHE A 48 24.33 3.45 -24.02
N ASP A 49 24.87 4.10 -23.00
CA ASP A 49 25.94 5.09 -23.14
C ASP A 49 27.24 4.44 -23.64
N ASP A 50 27.58 3.22 -23.21
CA ASP A 50 28.71 2.46 -23.72
C ASP A 50 28.60 2.18 -25.24
N ILE A 51 27.39 1.88 -25.73
CA ILE A 51 27.13 1.69 -27.18
C ILE A 51 27.37 3.01 -27.93
N LYS A 52 26.86 4.12 -27.40
CA LYS A 52 27.03 5.46 -28.01
C LYS A 52 28.50 5.88 -28.01
N TYR A 53 29.20 5.64 -26.90
CA TYR A 53 30.62 5.93 -26.76
C TYR A 53 31.45 5.13 -27.77
N SER A 54 31.19 3.82 -27.88
CA SER A 54 31.86 2.95 -28.85
C SER A 54 31.67 3.44 -30.28
N ALA A 55 30.45 3.83 -30.65
CA ALA A 55 30.16 4.38 -31.98
C ALA A 55 30.91 5.69 -32.27
N VAL A 56 31.07 6.55 -31.26
CA VAL A 56 31.86 7.79 -31.40
C VAL A 56 33.35 7.46 -31.61
N GLU A 57 33.92 6.55 -30.82
CA GLU A 57 35.32 6.14 -30.97
C GLU A 57 35.61 5.54 -32.35
N THR A 58 34.68 4.77 -32.90
CA THR A 58 34.79 4.16 -34.22
C THR A 58 34.29 5.05 -35.35
N GLN A 59 33.87 6.29 -35.07
CA GLN A 59 33.31 7.24 -36.04
C GLN A 59 32.15 6.64 -36.86
N THR A 60 31.34 5.80 -36.23
CA THR A 60 30.23 5.08 -36.84
C THR A 60 28.92 5.83 -36.61
N ASP A 61 28.17 6.10 -37.68
CA ASP A 61 26.86 6.73 -37.58
C ASP A 61 25.80 5.71 -37.13
N ILE A 62 25.43 5.77 -35.85
CA ILE A 62 24.38 4.92 -35.26
C ILE A 62 23.04 5.64 -35.14
N LEU A 63 22.90 6.87 -35.64
CA LEU A 63 21.65 7.64 -35.56
C LEU A 63 20.44 6.85 -36.09
N PRO A 64 20.54 6.06 -37.19
CA PRO A 64 19.43 5.23 -37.67
C PRO A 64 18.98 4.16 -36.65
N CYS A 65 19.88 3.69 -35.79
CA CYS A 65 19.57 2.72 -34.73
C CYS A 65 18.95 3.37 -33.49
N LEU A 66 19.22 4.65 -33.25
CA LEU A 66 18.76 5.40 -32.08
C LEU A 66 17.37 6.00 -32.26
N GLN A 67 17.01 6.44 -33.47
CA GLN A 67 15.80 7.23 -33.80
C GLN A 67 14.59 7.03 -32.86
N ILE A 68 13.95 5.87 -32.91
CA ILE A 68 12.74 5.56 -32.14
C ILE A 68 13.11 4.87 -30.82
N ASN A 69 14.21 4.12 -30.80
CA ASN A 69 14.58 3.25 -29.70
C ASN A 69 15.06 4.03 -28.47
N GLU A 70 15.76 5.15 -28.66
CA GLU A 70 16.25 5.98 -27.55
C GLU A 70 15.08 6.62 -26.79
N ALA A 71 14.13 7.24 -27.49
CA ALA A 71 12.94 7.80 -26.87
C ALA A 71 12.09 6.71 -26.19
N ASN A 72 11.85 5.59 -26.89
CA ASN A 72 11.10 4.47 -26.32
C ASN A 72 11.77 3.88 -25.06
N LEU A 73 13.10 3.83 -25.02
CA LEU A 73 13.84 3.37 -23.84
C LEU A 73 13.51 4.25 -22.63
N TYR A 74 13.70 5.57 -22.76
CA TYR A 74 13.41 6.49 -21.66
C TYR A 74 11.94 6.47 -21.25
N ASP A 75 11.01 6.41 -22.22
CA ASP A 75 9.57 6.40 -21.93
C ASP A 75 9.16 5.14 -21.14
N ILE A 76 9.65 3.96 -21.53
CA ILE A 76 9.36 2.72 -20.81
C ILE A 76 9.96 2.75 -19.40
N LEU A 77 11.23 3.13 -19.26
CA LEU A 77 11.89 3.13 -17.95
C LEU A 77 11.23 4.12 -16.97
N ASN A 78 10.80 5.28 -17.47
CA ASN A 78 10.02 6.24 -16.69
C ASN A 78 8.62 5.71 -16.34
N GLY A 79 7.96 5.03 -17.29
CA GLY A 79 6.66 4.38 -17.07
C GLY A 79 6.72 3.36 -15.94
N ILE A 80 7.76 2.53 -15.89
CA ILE A 80 7.95 1.52 -14.84
C ILE A 80 8.04 2.16 -13.44
N LEU A 81 8.75 3.29 -13.30
CA LEU A 81 8.84 4.01 -12.03
C LEU A 81 7.49 4.61 -11.60
N LEU A 82 6.72 5.12 -12.57
CA LEU A 82 5.39 5.67 -12.32
C LEU A 82 4.44 4.54 -11.87
N ASP A 83 4.39 3.44 -12.61
CA ASP A 83 3.57 2.27 -12.30
C ASP A 83 3.86 1.71 -10.89
N MET A 84 5.13 1.64 -10.48
CA MET A 84 5.50 1.21 -9.13
C MET A 84 4.89 2.15 -8.08
N THR A 85 5.00 3.46 -8.30
CA THR A 85 4.47 4.48 -7.40
C THR A 85 2.94 4.40 -7.30
N GLU A 86 2.27 4.19 -8.43
CA GLU A 86 0.82 3.99 -8.50
C GLU A 86 0.38 2.70 -7.78
N CYS A 87 1.11 1.60 -7.96
CA CYS A 87 0.88 0.33 -7.27
C CYS A 87 0.93 0.49 -5.75
N VAL A 88 1.97 1.13 -5.21
CA VAL A 88 2.09 1.35 -3.76
C VAL A 88 0.97 2.27 -3.25
N ASN A 89 0.67 3.36 -3.97
CA ASN A 89 -0.41 4.27 -3.60
C ASN A 89 -1.79 3.60 -3.62
N HIS A 90 -2.04 2.70 -4.55
CA HIS A 90 -3.28 1.93 -4.61
C HIS A 90 -3.50 1.15 -3.31
N TYR A 91 -2.50 0.37 -2.89
CA TYR A 91 -2.59 -0.42 -1.66
C TYR A 91 -2.59 0.43 -0.38
N ILE A 92 -1.92 1.59 -0.36
CA ILE A 92 -2.05 2.54 0.76
C ILE A 92 -3.51 2.96 0.91
N ASN A 93 -4.15 3.36 -0.19
CA ASN A 93 -5.52 3.82 -0.17
C ASN A 93 -6.50 2.72 0.26
N GLU A 94 -6.30 1.49 -0.24
CA GLU A 94 -7.12 0.34 0.14
C GLU A 94 -6.99 0.00 1.63
N ALA A 95 -5.75 -0.12 2.13
CA ALA A 95 -5.51 -0.42 3.54
C ALA A 95 -6.04 0.68 4.47
N VAL A 96 -5.86 1.96 4.11
CA VAL A 96 -6.44 3.09 4.86
C VAL A 96 -7.96 3.05 4.84
N ALA A 97 -8.59 2.71 3.70
CA ALA A 97 -10.04 2.59 3.61
C ALA A 97 -10.58 1.47 4.53
N ASN A 98 -9.90 0.32 4.56
CA ASN A 98 -10.26 -0.80 5.44
C ASN A 98 -10.22 -0.40 6.92
N VAL A 99 -9.16 0.28 7.36
CA VAL A 99 -9.08 0.76 8.75
C VAL A 99 -10.14 1.81 9.06
N ARG A 100 -10.45 2.72 8.12
CA ARG A 100 -11.55 3.69 8.30
C ARG A 100 -12.92 3.01 8.45
N ASN A 101 -13.15 1.91 7.75
CA ASN A 101 -14.36 1.11 7.92
C ASN A 101 -14.43 0.52 9.33
N SER A 102 -13.33 -0.04 9.85
CA SER A 102 -13.27 -0.52 11.24
C SER A 102 -13.46 0.58 12.27
N VAL A 103 -12.89 1.78 12.06
CA VAL A 103 -13.14 2.95 12.93
C VAL A 103 -14.64 3.31 12.94
N THR A 104 -15.29 3.29 11.78
CA THR A 104 -16.73 3.58 11.65
C THR A 104 -17.57 2.53 12.39
N ALA A 105 -17.21 1.25 12.27
CA ALA A 105 -17.87 0.17 13.00
C ALA A 105 -17.71 0.32 14.52
N VAL A 106 -16.50 0.61 15.01
CA VAL A 106 -16.25 0.81 16.45
C VAL A 106 -16.95 2.08 16.97
N ASN A 107 -17.05 3.16 16.19
CA ASN A 107 -17.86 4.32 16.57
C ASN A 107 -19.35 3.98 16.68
N THR A 108 -19.88 3.14 15.78
CA THR A 108 -21.26 2.66 15.87
C THR A 108 -21.49 1.88 17.16
N ILE A 109 -20.54 1.00 17.52
CA ILE A 109 -20.55 0.28 18.80
C ILE A 109 -20.46 1.24 19.99
N ALA A 110 -19.67 2.32 19.89
CA ALA A 110 -19.59 3.35 20.93
C ALA A 110 -20.95 4.01 21.19
N ASP A 111 -21.69 4.34 20.12
CA ASP A 111 -23.03 4.90 20.21
C ASP A 111 -24.02 3.92 20.84
N GLU A 112 -23.94 2.62 20.48
CA GLU A 112 -24.74 1.55 21.12
C GLU A 112 -24.46 1.49 22.63
N VAL A 113 -23.19 1.49 23.04
CA VAL A 113 -22.81 1.52 24.46
C VAL A 113 -23.48 2.72 25.14
N LEU A 114 -23.34 3.93 24.60
CA LEU A 114 -23.93 5.15 25.18
C LEU A 114 -25.46 5.08 25.33
N ILE A 115 -26.16 4.47 24.37
CA ILE A 115 -27.61 4.24 24.46
C ILE A 115 -27.92 3.32 25.64
N ILE A 116 -27.21 2.20 25.76
CA ILE A 116 -27.38 1.24 26.86
C ILE A 116 -27.11 1.92 28.21
N GLN A 117 -26.06 2.75 28.29
CA GLN A 117 -25.76 3.50 29.52
C GLN A 117 -26.90 4.44 29.93
N LYS A 118 -27.46 5.20 28.98
CA LYS A 118 -28.58 6.12 29.25
C LYS A 118 -29.82 5.37 29.74
N GLN A 119 -30.11 4.21 29.15
CA GLN A 119 -31.26 3.39 29.51
C GLN A 119 -31.13 2.82 30.93
N LEU A 120 -29.93 2.33 31.28
CA LEU A 120 -29.63 1.88 32.64
C LEU A 120 -29.73 3.00 33.67
N ILE A 121 -29.25 4.21 33.34
CA ILE A 121 -29.41 5.38 34.21
C ILE A 121 -30.89 5.72 34.38
N SER A 122 -31.69 5.63 33.32
CA SER A 122 -33.12 5.96 33.36
C SER A 122 -33.97 4.98 34.18
N CYS A 123 -33.58 3.70 34.26
CA CYS A 123 -34.28 2.73 35.11
C CYS A 123 -34.11 3.01 36.62
N GLY A 124 -33.06 3.73 37.03
CA GLY A 124 -32.74 3.84 38.45
C GLY A 124 -32.33 2.49 39.08
N LYS A 125 -31.99 2.50 40.37
CA LYS A 125 -31.46 1.30 41.05
C LYS A 125 -32.54 0.36 41.61
N ASP A 126 -33.76 0.86 41.78
CA ASP A 126 -34.81 0.19 42.55
C ASP A 126 -35.99 -0.30 41.67
N ASP A 127 -35.92 -0.10 40.35
CA ASP A 127 -36.94 -0.54 39.39
C ASP A 127 -36.55 -1.91 38.78
N GLU A 128 -36.85 -2.99 39.50
CA GLU A 128 -36.54 -4.37 39.05
C GLU A 128 -37.20 -4.73 37.71
N GLU A 129 -38.38 -4.19 37.42
CA GLU A 129 -39.09 -4.48 36.16
C GLU A 129 -38.37 -3.82 34.99
N CYS A 130 -37.96 -2.55 35.15
CA CYS A 130 -37.12 -1.85 34.18
C CYS A 130 -35.76 -2.56 34.03
N LEU A 131 -35.08 -2.92 35.13
CA LEU A 131 -33.79 -3.61 35.10
C LEU A 131 -33.85 -4.97 34.38
N ASN A 132 -34.93 -5.74 34.57
CA ASN A 132 -35.16 -6.99 33.85
C ASN A 132 -35.37 -6.77 32.34
N TYR A 133 -36.00 -5.66 31.95
CA TYR A 133 -36.15 -5.30 30.54
C TYR A 133 -34.80 -4.94 29.89
N VAL A 134 -33.90 -4.26 30.61
CA VAL A 134 -32.56 -3.91 30.09
C VAL A 134 -31.52 -5.02 30.20
N ILE A 135 -31.82 -6.15 30.85
CA ILE A 135 -30.82 -7.18 31.15
C ILE A 135 -30.19 -7.76 29.88
N GLY A 136 -30.96 -7.89 28.80
CA GLY A 136 -30.46 -8.32 27.50
C GLY A 136 -29.40 -7.36 26.94
N TRP A 137 -29.61 -6.05 27.09
CA TRP A 137 -28.66 -5.02 26.68
C TRP A 137 -27.41 -5.00 27.57
N ILE A 138 -27.54 -5.34 28.86
CA ILE A 138 -26.37 -5.53 29.74
C ILE A 138 -25.53 -6.72 29.26
N TYR A 139 -26.17 -7.83 28.90
CA TYR A 139 -25.48 -8.99 28.35
C TYR A 139 -24.74 -8.64 27.05
N GLU A 140 -25.41 -7.96 26.12
CA GLU A 140 -24.82 -7.46 24.88
C GLU A 140 -23.60 -6.56 25.16
N ALA A 141 -23.73 -5.58 26.06
CA ALA A 141 -22.64 -4.67 26.41
C ALA A 141 -21.48 -5.34 27.17
N THR A 142 -21.74 -6.46 27.85
CA THR A 142 -20.73 -7.14 28.67
C THR A 142 -19.97 -8.20 27.87
N PHE A 143 -20.66 -8.88 26.95
CA PHE A 143 -20.09 -10.01 26.24
C PHE A 143 -19.96 -9.76 24.74
N ASP A 144 -21.01 -9.31 24.04
CA ASP A 144 -21.01 -9.21 22.59
C ASP A 144 -20.17 -8.04 22.07
N ILE A 145 -20.36 -6.85 22.66
CA ILE A 145 -19.65 -5.63 22.27
C ILE A 145 -18.12 -5.78 22.30
N PRO A 146 -17.49 -6.30 23.39
CA PRO A 146 -16.05 -6.52 23.41
C PRO A 146 -15.56 -7.47 22.31
N HIS A 147 -16.34 -8.51 21.95
CA HIS A 147 -15.97 -9.42 20.86
C HIS A 147 -16.02 -8.73 19.51
N ARG A 148 -17.08 -7.97 19.22
CA ARG A 148 -17.19 -7.17 17.98
C ARG A 148 -16.04 -6.18 17.82
N ILE A 149 -15.66 -5.48 18.89
CA ILE A 149 -14.51 -4.57 18.88
C ILE A 149 -13.21 -5.34 18.60
N ALA A 150 -13.01 -6.49 19.26
CA ALA A 150 -11.83 -7.31 19.05
C ALA A 150 -11.75 -7.86 17.61
N ASP A 151 -12.88 -8.18 17.00
CA ASP A 151 -12.96 -8.59 15.59
C ASP A 151 -12.54 -7.45 14.66
N GLU A 152 -13.04 -6.23 14.87
CA GLU A 152 -12.65 -5.06 14.06
C GLU A 152 -11.16 -4.73 14.17
N VAL A 153 -10.61 -4.77 15.38
CA VAL A 153 -9.17 -4.58 15.60
C VAL A 153 -8.37 -5.67 14.89
N ARG A 154 -8.81 -6.94 14.96
CA ARG A 154 -8.14 -8.06 14.29
C ARG A 154 -8.17 -7.94 12.77
N HIS A 155 -9.29 -7.51 12.19
CA HIS A 155 -9.39 -7.23 10.76
C HIS A 155 -8.42 -6.14 10.33
N SER A 156 -8.34 -5.03 11.07
CA SER A 156 -7.39 -3.95 10.78
C SER A 156 -5.92 -4.40 10.86
N VAL A 157 -5.57 -5.22 11.86
CA VAL A 157 -4.21 -5.79 11.98
C VAL A 157 -3.91 -6.72 10.81
N SER A 158 -4.86 -7.54 10.40
CA SER A 158 -4.69 -8.46 9.26
C SER A 158 -4.48 -7.69 7.96
N ALA A 159 -5.23 -6.61 7.76
CA ALA A 159 -5.07 -5.73 6.60
C ALA A 159 -3.68 -5.06 6.56
N LEU A 160 -3.10 -4.71 7.71
CA LEU A 160 -1.74 -4.16 7.79
C LEU A 160 -0.67 -5.19 7.40
N GLU A 161 -0.82 -6.45 7.81
CA GLU A 161 0.10 -7.52 7.42
C GLU A 161 -0.02 -7.87 5.93
N GLU A 162 -1.24 -7.92 5.39
CA GLU A 162 -1.45 -8.11 3.96
C GLU A 162 -0.86 -6.94 3.15
N PHE A 163 -1.10 -5.70 3.59
CA PHE A 163 -0.52 -4.49 2.99
C PHE A 163 1.00 -4.58 2.85
N LYS A 164 1.72 -5.04 3.88
CA LYS A 164 3.19 -5.21 3.85
C LYS A 164 3.64 -6.14 2.71
N ILE A 165 2.93 -7.25 2.54
CA ILE A 165 3.28 -8.28 1.56
C ILE A 165 3.03 -7.75 0.15
N VAL A 166 1.81 -7.26 -0.12
CA VAL A 166 1.41 -6.86 -1.47
C VAL A 166 2.13 -5.60 -1.95
N THR A 167 2.49 -4.68 -1.06
CA THR A 167 3.27 -3.49 -1.44
C THR A 167 4.74 -3.77 -1.73
N ALA A 168 5.32 -4.80 -1.11
CA ALA A 168 6.68 -5.24 -1.44
C ALA A 168 6.74 -5.79 -2.88
N GLU A 169 5.69 -6.50 -3.32
CA GLU A 169 5.59 -7.07 -4.67
C GLU A 169 5.54 -5.99 -5.77
N CYS A 170 5.05 -4.78 -5.47
CA CYS A 170 5.08 -3.65 -6.41
C CYS A 170 6.50 -3.31 -6.91
N GLY A 171 7.54 -3.60 -6.12
CA GLY A 171 8.93 -3.36 -6.51
C GLY A 171 9.54 -4.51 -7.30
N THR A 172 9.38 -5.75 -6.83
CA THR A 172 10.05 -6.93 -7.40
C THR A 172 9.66 -7.18 -8.85
N GLY A 173 8.36 -7.13 -9.18
CA GLY A 173 7.91 -7.32 -10.57
C GLY A 173 8.44 -6.22 -11.51
N LYS A 174 8.56 -4.98 -11.00
CA LYS A 174 9.02 -3.84 -11.79
C LYS A 174 10.52 -3.90 -12.10
N ILE A 175 11.33 -4.49 -11.23
CA ILE A 175 12.75 -4.78 -11.52
C ILE A 175 12.88 -5.75 -12.72
N GLU A 176 12.05 -6.79 -12.76
CA GLU A 176 12.04 -7.73 -13.89
C GLU A 176 11.60 -7.05 -15.20
N GLU A 177 10.61 -6.15 -15.12
CA GLU A 177 10.17 -5.35 -16.26
C GLU A 177 11.27 -4.43 -16.81
N VAL A 178 12.10 -3.81 -15.95
CA VAL A 178 13.27 -3.02 -16.40
C VAL A 178 14.21 -3.89 -17.23
N PHE A 179 14.56 -5.08 -16.72
CA PHE A 179 15.46 -5.98 -17.42
C PHE A 179 14.86 -6.46 -18.74
N LEU A 180 13.59 -6.88 -18.74
CA LEU A 180 12.93 -7.42 -19.91
C LEU A 180 12.77 -6.35 -21.01
N HIS A 181 12.16 -5.21 -20.68
CA HIS A 181 11.84 -4.20 -21.68
C HIS A 181 13.05 -3.34 -22.04
N GLY A 182 13.80 -2.88 -21.03
CA GLY A 182 15.05 -2.15 -21.25
C GLY A 182 16.07 -2.99 -22.01
N GLY A 183 16.30 -4.22 -21.55
CA GLY A 183 17.23 -5.16 -22.20
C GLY A 183 16.83 -5.52 -23.63
N THR A 184 15.52 -5.63 -23.93
CA THR A 184 15.04 -5.85 -25.30
C THR A 184 15.42 -4.70 -26.22
N ILE A 185 15.17 -3.45 -25.80
CA ILE A 185 15.50 -2.27 -26.60
C ILE A 185 17.01 -2.12 -26.78
N ILE A 186 17.80 -2.30 -25.72
CA ILE A 186 19.26 -2.32 -25.82
C ILE A 186 19.73 -3.38 -26.80
N GLY A 187 19.19 -4.59 -26.72
CA GLY A 187 19.51 -5.67 -27.65
C GLY A 187 19.11 -5.39 -29.10
N GLU A 188 18.05 -4.61 -29.34
CA GLU A 188 17.66 -4.14 -30.68
C GLU A 188 18.64 -3.10 -31.22
N ILE A 189 19.05 -2.15 -30.38
CA ILE A 189 20.06 -1.14 -30.72
C ILE A 189 21.38 -1.82 -31.04
N MET A 190 21.89 -2.70 -30.17
CA MET A 190 23.14 -3.44 -30.40
C MET A 190 23.11 -4.22 -31.72
N ARG A 191 22.06 -5.00 -31.97
CA ARG A 191 21.91 -5.74 -33.25
C ARG A 191 21.82 -4.83 -34.46
N CYS A 192 21.31 -3.61 -34.32
CA CYS A 192 21.33 -2.63 -35.39
C CYS A 192 22.76 -2.10 -35.64
N VAL A 193 23.46 -1.75 -34.56
CA VAL A 193 24.85 -1.26 -34.58
C VAL A 193 25.82 -2.29 -35.15
N ASP A 194 25.74 -3.55 -34.74
CA ASP A 194 26.58 -4.64 -35.25
C ASP A 194 26.46 -4.79 -36.78
N ARG A 195 25.24 -4.66 -37.31
CA ARG A 195 24.98 -4.70 -38.77
C ARG A 195 25.56 -3.50 -39.53
N ILE A 196 25.86 -2.40 -38.85
CA ILE A 196 26.58 -1.26 -39.43
C ILE A 196 28.07 -1.54 -39.44
N PHE A 197 28.62 -2.15 -38.38
CA PHE A 197 30.03 -2.53 -38.31
C PHE A 197 30.45 -3.62 -39.30
N GLU A 198 29.54 -4.53 -39.65
CA GLU A 198 29.79 -5.60 -40.63
C GLU A 198 29.78 -5.13 -42.09
N ARG A 199 29.46 -3.86 -42.37
CA ARG A 199 29.38 -3.28 -43.73
C ARG A 199 30.63 -2.50 -44.10
#